data_AF-A0A2M8CH68-F1
#
_entry.id   AF-A0A2M8CH68-F1
#
_cell.length_a   1.000
_cell.length_b   1.000
_cell.length_c   1.000
_cell.angle_alpha   90.00
_cell.angle_beta   90.00
_cell.angle_gamma   90.00
#
_symmetry.space_group_name_H-M   'P 1'
#
loop_
_entity.id
_entity.type
_entity.pdbx_description
1 polymer ?
#
loop_
_entity_poly.entity_id
_entity_poly.type
_entity_poly.pdbx_seq_one_letter_code
_entity_poly.pdbx_strand_id
1 'polypeptide(L)' 'MFKNRSRQLMVVRLMIFLLIVFIGLFFLYYVNALEEISGGLIEPEYGMYLIPLALVFLFLAMRGIVADERLVRSSERLR' A
#
# COMPACT_ATOMS: atom_id res chain seq x y z
N MET A 1 4.16 -13.10 -18.21
CA MET A 1 5.52 -12.59 -17.89
C MET A 1 5.41 -11.08 -17.74
N PHE A 2 5.75 -10.54 -16.56
CA PHE A 2 5.52 -9.14 -16.21
C PHE A 2 6.36 -8.19 -17.06
N LYS A 3 5.78 -7.70 -18.16
CA LYS A 3 6.49 -7.02 -19.24
C LYS A 3 6.99 -5.61 -18.87
N ASN A 4 6.37 -4.93 -17.90
CA ASN A 4 6.62 -3.51 -17.63
C ASN A 4 6.84 -3.20 -16.13
N ARG A 5 8.07 -3.42 -15.62
CA ARG A 5 8.45 -3.08 -14.23
C ARG A 5 8.23 -1.61 -13.88
N SER A 6 8.47 -0.70 -14.83
CA SER A 6 8.21 0.73 -14.65
C SER A 6 6.73 1.03 -14.35
N ARG A 7 5.78 0.40 -15.07
CA ARG A 7 4.35 0.53 -14.77
C ARG A 7 3.98 -0.09 -13.44
N GLN A 8 4.58 -1.23 -13.08
CA GLN A 8 4.35 -1.87 -11.78
C GLN A 8 4.80 -0.95 -10.63
N LEU A 9 5.96 -0.31 -10.75
CA LEU A 9 6.42 0.67 -9.76
C LEU A 9 5.49 1.87 -9.67
N MET A 10 4.99 2.39 -10.80
CA MET A 10 4.01 3.47 -10.79
C MET A 10 2.72 3.06 -10.05
N VAL A 11 2.18 1.88 -10.33
CA VAL A 11 0.98 1.36 -9.67
C VAL A 11 1.21 1.17 -8.18
N VAL A 12 2.33 0.55 -7.77
CA VAL A 12 2.63 0.34 -6.34
C VAL A 12 2.80 1.66 -5.61
N ARG A 13 3.48 2.66 -6.20
CA ARG A 13 3.59 4.01 -5.60
C ARG A 13 2.23 4.69 -5.45
N LEU A 14 1.37 4.57 -6.47
CA LEU A 14 0.01 5.08 -6.42
C LEU A 14 -0.79 4.39 -5.31
N MET A 15 -0.69 3.06 -5.19
CA MET A 15 -1.36 2.31 -4.12
C MET A 15 -0.87 2.72 -2.73
N ILE A 16 0.43 2.92 -2.53
CA ILE A 16 0.99 3.42 -1.26
C ILE A 16 0.40 4.80 -0.95
N PHE A 17 0.40 5.71 -1.92
CA PHE A 17 -0.15 7.05 -1.74
C PHE A 17 -1.64 7.01 -1.38
N LEU A 18 -2.45 6.27 -2.13
CA LEU A 18 -3.88 6.13 -1.88
C LEU A 18 -4.15 5.50 -0.51
N LEU A 19 -3.35 4.52 -0.10
CA LEU A 19 -3.51 3.88 1.21
C LEU A 19 -3.17 4.83 2.36
N ILE A 20 -2.14 5.68 2.22
CA ILE A 20 -1.83 6.72 3.21
C ILE A 20 -2.98 7.73 3.30
N VAL A 21 -3.49 8.19 2.16
CA VAL A 21 -4.64 9.11 2.12
C VAL A 21 -5.87 8.47 2.76
N PHE A 22 -6.13 7.19 2.45
CA PHE A 22 -7.22 6.42 3.03
C PHE A 22 -7.09 6.30 4.55
N ILE A 23 -5.91 5.96 5.08
CA ILE A 23 -5.65 5.92 6.52
C ILE A 23 -5.95 7.28 7.15
N GLY A 24 -5.45 8.38 6.56
CA GLY A 24 -5.72 9.73 7.04
C GLY A 24 -7.22 10.04 7.08
N LEU A 25 -7.94 9.81 5.99
CA LEU A 25 -9.39 10.04 5.92
C LEU A 25 -10.17 9.14 6.88
N PHE A 26 -9.75 7.90 7.04
CA PHE A 26 -10.42 6.94 7.90
C PHE A 26 -10.38 7.38 9.37
N PHE A 27 -9.19 7.71 9.89
CA PHE A 27 -9.03 8.10 11.28
C PHE A 27 -9.47 9.54 11.58
N LEU A 28 -9.31 10.47 10.63
CA LEU A 28 -9.70 11.87 10.86
C LEU A 28 -11.20 12.11 10.71
N TYR A 29 -11.90 11.34 9.88
CA TYR A 29 -13.30 11.61 9.55
C TYR A 29 -14.22 10.43 9.85
N TYR A 30 -13.92 9.24 9.34
CA TYR A 30 -14.84 8.10 9.45
C TYR A 30 -15.00 7.59 10.88
N VAL A 31 -13.93 7.49 11.66
CA VAL A 31 -14.02 7.05 13.07
C VAL A 31 -14.93 8.00 13.86
N ASN A 32 -14.67 9.31 13.80
CA ASN A 32 -15.48 10.32 14.49
C ASN A 32 -16.96 10.27 14.05
N ALA A 33 -17.22 10.16 12.75
CA ALA A 33 -18.58 10.10 12.22
C ALA A 33 -19.32 8.82 12.69
N LEU A 34 -18.62 7.69 12.74
CA LEU A 34 -19.20 6.43 13.20
C LEU A 34 -19.43 6.44 14.72
N GLU A 35 -18.57 7.09 15.52
CA GLU A 35 -18.76 7.26 16.97
C GLU A 35 -20.00 8.13 17.26
N GLU A 36 -20.19 9.21 16.50
CA GLU A 36 -21.37 10.07 16.61
C GLU A 36 -22.67 9.30 16.29
N ILE A 37 -22.66 8.46 15.25
CA ILE A 37 -23.84 7.67 14.85
C ILE A 37 -24.12 6.52 15.82
N SER A 38 -23.07 5.84 16.31
CA SER A 38 -23.21 4.69 17.19
C SER A 38 -23.50 5.06 18.64
N GLY A 39 -23.29 6.33 19.02
CA GLY A 39 -23.52 6.83 20.38
C GLY A 39 -22.50 6.32 21.40
N GLY A 40 -21.34 5.83 20.94
CA GLY A 40 -20.30 5.24 21.77
C GLY A 40 -18.94 5.24 21.08
N LEU A 41 -17.89 4.92 21.84
CA LEU A 41 -16.54 4.78 21.30
C LEU A 41 -16.44 3.53 20.42
N ILE A 42 -15.76 3.64 19.29
CA ILE A 42 -15.50 2.48 18.43
C ILE A 42 -14.26 1.77 18.94
N GLU A 43 -14.43 0.53 19.36
CA GLU A 43 -13.29 -0.33 19.66
C GLU A 43 -12.61 -0.77 18.36
N PRO A 44 -11.27 -0.65 18.26
CA PRO A 44 -10.56 -1.08 17.08
C PRO A 44 -10.63 -2.60 16.91
N GLU A 45 -11.39 -3.05 15.92
CA GLU A 45 -11.44 -4.46 15.52
C GLU A 45 -10.16 -4.88 14.80
N TYR A 46 -9.90 -6.20 14.77
CA TYR A 46 -8.72 -6.78 14.11
C TYR A 46 -8.53 -6.33 12.65
N GLY A 47 -9.62 -6.04 11.94
CA GLY A 47 -9.60 -5.53 10.57
C GLY A 47 -8.87 -4.20 10.42
N MET A 48 -8.88 -3.33 11.45
CA MET A 48 -8.21 -2.03 11.40
C MET A 48 -6.69 -2.17 11.31
N TYR A 49 -6.11 -3.24 11.86
CA TYR A 49 -4.67 -3.52 11.76
C TYR A 49 -4.24 -4.06 10.40
N LEU A 50 -5.17 -4.56 9.57
CA LEU A 50 -4.83 -5.01 8.21
C LEU A 50 -4.44 -3.85 7.30
N ILE A 51 -4.96 -2.64 7.56
CA ILE A 51 -4.69 -1.44 6.78
C ILE A 51 -3.20 -1.03 6.87
N PRO A 52 -2.61 -0.83 8.06
CA PRO A 52 -1.16 -0.58 8.16
C PRO A 52 -0.32 -1.80 7.74
N LEU A 53 -0.81 -3.03 7.94
CA LEU A 53 -0.12 -4.23 7.44
C LEU A 53 -0.01 -4.24 5.90
N ALA A 54 -1.05 -3.77 5.19
CA ALA A 54 -1.03 -3.65 3.74
C ALA A 54 0.06 -2.67 3.25
N LEU A 55 0.39 -1.61 4.00
CA LEU A 55 1.51 -0.74 3.67
C LEU A 55 2.84 -1.51 3.66
N VAL A 56 3.06 -2.37 4.65
CA VAL A 56 4.28 -3.20 4.73
C VAL A 56 4.40 -4.07 3.48
N PHE A 57 3.32 -4.72 3.06
CA PHE A 57 3.33 -5.54 1.85
C PHE A 57 3.56 -4.73 0.58
N LEU A 58 3.02 -3.53 0.46
CA LEU A 58 3.29 -2.64 -0.68
C LEU A 58 4.76 -2.20 -0.73
N PHE A 59 5.38 -1.91 0.42
CA PHE A 59 6.81 -1.62 0.48
C PHE A 59 7.66 -2.82 0.06
N LEU A 60 7.30 -4.02 0.51
CA LEU A 60 7.97 -5.26 0.09
C LEU A 60 7.81 -5.49 -1.41
N ALA A 61 6.60 -5.29 -1.96
CA ALA A 61 6.34 -5.40 -3.39
C ALA A 61 7.19 -4.41 -4.20
N MET A 62 7.28 -3.16 -3.76
CA MET A 62 8.13 -2.14 -4.39
C MET A 62 9.60 -2.58 -4.43
N ARG A 63 10.14 -3.08 -3.31
CA ARG A 63 11.53 -3.59 -3.24
C ARG A 63 11.73 -4.78 -4.18
N GLY A 64 10.78 -5.70 -4.23
CA GLY A 64 10.80 -6.85 -5.13
C GLY A 64 10.85 -6.45 -6.60
N ILE A 65 10.01 -5.48 -7.02
CA ILE A 65 9.99 -5.00 -8.41
C ILE A 65 11.31 -4.32 -8.79
N VAL A 66 11.90 -3.51 -7.90
CA VAL A 66 13.21 -2.88 -8.15
C VAL A 66 14.31 -3.93 -8.28
N ALA A 67 14.28 -4.98 -7.44
CA ALA A 67 15.24 -6.07 -7.52
C ALA A 67 15.10 -6.84 -8.85
N ASP A 68 13.88 -7.15 -9.28
CA ASP A 68 13.62 -7.81 -10.57
C ASP A 68 14.12 -6.97 -11.75
N GLU A 69 13.85 -5.66 -11.74
CA GLU A 69 14.34 -4.76 -12.79
C GLU A 69 15.87 -4.70 -12.85
N ARG A 70 16.54 -4.71 -11.69
CA ARG A 70 18.01 -4.75 -11.61
C ARG A 70 18.58 -6.04 -12.18
N LEU A 71 17.97 -7.20 -11.89
CA LEU A 71 18.40 -8.50 -12.40
C LEU A 71 18.29 -8.55 -13.93
N VAL A 72 17.15 -8.11 -14.48
CA VAL A 72 16.94 -8.13 -15.93
C VAL A 72 17.91 -7.20 -16.65
N ARG A 73 18.08 -5.96 -16.17
CA ARG A 73 19.07 -5.02 -16.74
C ARG A 73 20.49 -5.58 -16.66
N SER A 74 20.82 -6.31 -15.58
CA SER A 74 22.13 -6.92 -15.46
C SER A 74 22.36 -8.05 -16.47
N SER A 75 21.33 -8.86 -16.75
CA SER A 75 21.37 -9.91 -17.76
C SER A 75 21.42 -9.36 -19.18
N GLU A 76 20.72 -8.27 -19.47
CA GLU A 76 20.78 -7.62 -20.79
C GLU A 76 22.16 -7.06 -21.11
N ARG A 77 22.92 -6.60 -20.10
CA ARG A 77 24.31 -6.14 -20.30
C ARG A 77 25.31 -7.25 -20.63
N LEU A 78 24.96 -8.50 -20.36
CA LEU A 78 25.81 -9.68 -20.63
C LEU A 78 25.50 -10.35 -21.96
N ARG A 79 24.36 -10.02 -22.58
CA ARG A 79 23.98 -10.46 -23.93
C ARG A 79 24.53 -9.50 -24.97
#